data_AF-A0A090S776-F1
#
_entry.id   AF-A0A090S776-F1
#
_cell.length_a   1.000
_cell.length_b   1.000
_cell.length_c   1.000
_cell.angle_alpha   90.00
_cell.angle_beta   90.00
_cell.angle_gamma   90.00
#
_symmetry.space_group_name_H-M   'P 1'
#
loop_
_entity.id
_entity.type
_entity.pdbx_description
1 polymer ?
#
loop_
_entity_poly.entity_id
_entity_poly.type
_entity_poly.pdbx_seq_one_letter_code
_entity_poly.pdbx_strand_id
1 'polypeptide(L)'
;MLIDDMLLGAQSQEIAARLDELEQKAFEIAGEEFNLSSPKQLQAIFFEKMGLPVLKKTPSGAPSTNEEVLQELALDYPLPKLILEYRGLAKLKSTYTDKLPKMINQKRVAFIRRITKR
;
A
#
# COMPACT_ATOMS: atom_id res chain seq x y z
N MET A 1 10.51 15.51 27.12
CA MET A 1 9.52 14.48 26.73
C MET A 1 10.26 13.17 26.55
N LEU A 2 10.20 12.26 27.54
CA LEU A 2 10.57 10.87 27.28
C LEU A 2 9.49 10.30 26.39
N ILE A 3 9.83 10.09 25.13
CA ILE A 3 8.99 9.34 24.21
C ILE A 3 9.31 7.87 24.54
N ASP A 4 8.37 7.16 25.15
CA ASP A 4 8.54 5.77 25.59
C ASP A 4 8.78 4.85 24.39
N ASP A 5 10.05 4.57 24.07
CA ASP A 5 10.48 3.74 22.93
C ASP A 5 9.74 2.39 22.86
N MET A 6 9.33 1.83 24.01
CA MET A 6 8.51 0.62 24.10
C MET A 6 7.11 0.80 23.50
N LEU A 7 6.45 1.94 23.74
CA LEU A 7 5.11 2.23 23.24
C LEU A 7 5.14 2.44 21.72
N LEU A 8 6.16 3.12 21.18
CA LEU A 8 6.30 3.29 19.72
C LEU A 8 6.64 1.96 19.03
N GLY A 9 7.39 1.08 19.68
CA GLY A 9 7.64 -0.26 19.19
C GLY A 9 6.34 -1.05 18.99
N ALA A 10 5.44 -1.04 19.99
CA ALA A 10 4.16 -1.72 19.91
C ALA A 10 3.25 -1.12 18.82
N GLN A 11 3.17 0.21 18.74
CA GLN A 11 2.39 0.90 17.71
C GLN A 11 2.93 0.63 16.30
N SER A 12 4.26 0.61 16.13
CA SER A 12 4.88 0.28 14.84
C SER A 12 4.58 -1.15 14.39
N GLN A 13 4.53 -2.10 15.33
CA GLN A 13 4.11 -3.48 15.04
C GLN A 13 2.63 -3.59 14.66
N GLU A 14 1.73 -2.88 15.36
CA GLU A 14 0.30 -2.85 15.01
C GLU A 14 0.07 -2.24 13.62
N ILE A 15 0.76 -1.14 13.30
CA ILE A 15 0.71 -0.53 11.97
C ILE A 15 1.26 -1.50 10.92
N ALA A 16 2.35 -2.21 11.21
CA ALA A 16 2.89 -3.20 10.29
C ALA A 16 1.90 -4.34 10.03
N ALA A 17 1.24 -4.88 11.05
CA ALA A 17 0.22 -5.90 10.88
C ALA A 17 -0.96 -5.41 10.03
N ARG A 18 -1.46 -4.19 10.29
CA ARG A 18 -2.51 -3.59 9.45
C ARG A 18 -2.08 -3.37 7.99
N LEU A 19 -0.84 -2.97 7.76
CA LEU A 19 -0.32 -2.81 6.39
C LEU A 19 -0.31 -4.15 5.65
N ASP A 20 0.12 -5.22 6.31
CA ASP A 20 0.12 -6.56 5.72
C ASP A 20 -1.32 -7.04 5.41
N GLU A 21 -2.28 -6.77 6.31
CA GLU A 21 -3.71 -7.07 6.06
C GLU A 21 -4.29 -6.29 4.88
N LEU A 22 -3.99 -5.00 4.76
CA LEU A 22 -4.44 -4.17 3.64
C LEU A 22 -3.82 -4.60 2.32
N GLU A 23 -2.54 -4.99 2.33
CA GLU A 23 -1.83 -5.50 1.18
C GLU A 23 -2.47 -6.81 0.67
N GLN A 24 -2.75 -7.76 1.57
CA GLN A 24 -3.43 -9.00 1.19
C GLN A 24 -4.82 -8.74 0.59
N LYS A 25 -5.63 -7.89 1.22
CA LYS A 25 -6.96 -7.53 0.69
C LYS A 25 -6.86 -6.88 -0.69
N ALA A 26 -5.85 -6.04 -0.91
CA ALA A 26 -5.61 -5.41 -2.21
C ALA A 26 -5.26 -6.46 -3.28
N PHE A 27 -4.47 -7.47 -2.93
CA PHE A 27 -4.13 -8.58 -3.84
C PHE A 27 -5.33 -9.45 -4.17
N GLU A 28 -6.18 -9.74 -3.19
CA GLU A 28 -7.42 -10.50 -3.41
C GLU A 28 -8.36 -9.77 -4.37
N ILE A 29 -8.50 -8.44 -4.23
CA ILE A 29 -9.35 -7.64 -5.12
C ILE A 29 -8.74 -7.48 -6.51
N ALA A 30 -7.43 -7.29 -6.61
CA ALA A 30 -6.74 -7.16 -7.89
C ALA A 30 -6.56 -8.50 -8.62
N GLY A 31 -6.59 -9.63 -7.89
CA GLY A 31 -6.33 -10.97 -8.41
C GLY A 31 -4.84 -11.27 -8.66
N GLU A 32 -3.93 -10.37 -8.27
CA GLU A 32 -2.49 -10.57 -8.39
C GLU A 32 -1.72 -9.81 -7.30
N GLU A 33 -0.50 -10.29 -7.02
CA GLU A 33 0.43 -9.60 -6.11
C GLU A 33 1.13 -8.45 -6.84
N PHE A 34 1.15 -7.28 -6.23
CA PHE A 34 1.81 -6.11 -6.77
C PHE A 34 2.35 -5.22 -5.64
N ASN A 35 3.11 -4.19 -5.97
CA ASN A 35 3.64 -3.28 -4.98
C ASN A 35 2.72 -2.07 -4.82
N LEU A 36 1.96 -2.01 -3.71
CA LEU A 36 1.05 -0.90 -3.36
C LEU A 36 1.77 0.45 -3.19
N SER A 37 3.08 0.44 -2.94
CA SER A 37 3.87 1.67 -2.86
C SER A 37 4.34 2.16 -4.23
N SER A 38 4.18 1.38 -5.30
CA SER A 38 4.65 1.70 -6.64
C SER A 38 3.52 2.28 -7.51
N PRO A 39 3.55 3.59 -7.84
CA PRO A 39 2.53 4.20 -8.69
C PRO A 39 2.41 3.52 -10.06
N LYS A 40 3.53 3.04 -10.62
CA LYS A 40 3.55 2.39 -11.94
C LYS A 40 2.80 1.05 -11.94
N GLN A 41 2.96 0.23 -10.90
CA GLN A 41 2.24 -1.03 -10.80
C GLN A 41 0.76 -0.79 -10.51
N LEU A 42 0.44 0.17 -9.64
CA LEU A 42 -0.95 0.59 -9.41
C LEU A 42 -1.64 1.05 -10.69
N GLN A 43 -0.96 1.82 -11.54
CA GLN A 43 -1.50 2.24 -12.83
C GLN A 43 -1.83 1.03 -13.72
N ALA A 44 -0.94 0.05 -13.81
CA ALA A 44 -1.20 -1.17 -14.58
C ALA A 44 -2.41 -1.94 -14.02
N ILE A 45 -2.50 -2.14 -12.71
CA ILE A 45 -3.64 -2.83 -12.09
C ILE A 45 -4.94 -2.06 -12.32
N PHE A 46 -4.93 -0.75 -12.09
CA PHE A 46 -6.14 0.07 -12.10
C PHE A 46 -6.67 0.24 -13.52
N PHE A 47 -5.81 0.62 -14.45
CA PHE A 47 -6.24 1.04 -15.78
C PHE A 47 -6.10 -0.07 -16.83
N GLU A 48 -5.13 -0.98 -16.71
CA GLU A 48 -4.97 -2.07 -17.68
C GLU A 48 -5.75 -3.32 -17.27
N LYS A 49 -5.72 -3.70 -15.98
CA LYS A 49 -6.41 -4.92 -15.51
C LYS A 49 -7.86 -4.68 -15.13
N MET A 50 -8.12 -3.71 -14.25
CA MET A 50 -9.47 -3.41 -13.77
C MET A 50 -10.25 -2.48 -14.71
N GLY A 51 -9.57 -1.82 -15.65
CA GLY A 51 -10.21 -0.92 -16.61
C GLY A 51 -10.87 0.31 -15.97
N LEU A 52 -10.34 0.79 -14.85
CA LEU A 52 -10.87 1.95 -14.13
C LEU A 52 -10.84 3.22 -14.99
N PRO A 53 -11.76 4.19 -14.76
CA PRO A 53 -11.77 5.43 -15.51
C PRO A 53 -10.57 6.32 -15.16
N VAL A 54 -9.89 6.86 -16.17
CA VAL A 54 -8.78 7.81 -15.97
C VAL A 54 -9.33 9.21 -15.74
N LEU A 55 -9.41 9.64 -14.47
CA LEU A 55 -9.92 10.97 -14.12
C LEU A 55 -8.92 12.09 -14.42
N LYS A 56 -7.63 11.84 -14.20
CA LYS A 56 -6.56 12.83 -14.37
C LYS A 56 -5.33 12.14 -14.94
N LYS A 57 -4.54 12.87 -15.73
CA LYS A 57 -3.26 12.41 -16.29
C LYS A 57 -2.12 13.29 -15.80
N THR A 58 -0.94 12.70 -15.65
CA THR A 58 0.29 13.45 -15.39
C THR A 58 0.70 14.22 -16.66
N PRO A 59 1.62 15.21 -16.54
CA PRO A 59 2.15 15.92 -17.72
C PRO A 59 2.80 15.00 -18.76
N SER A 60 3.31 13.84 -18.32
CA SER A 60 3.84 12.78 -19.18
C SER A 60 2.77 11.92 -19.87
N GLY A 61 1.48 12.21 -19.65
CA GLY A 61 0.34 11.50 -20.25
C GLY A 61 -0.08 10.22 -19.54
N ALA A 62 0.62 9.82 -18.46
CA ALA A 62 0.27 8.62 -17.70
C ALA A 62 -0.97 8.87 -16.81
N PRO A 63 -1.83 7.87 -16.59
CA PRO A 63 -2.91 7.97 -15.63
C PRO A 63 -2.41 8.33 -14.23
N SER A 64 -3.04 9.32 -13.60
CA SER A 64 -2.64 9.76 -12.27
C SER A 64 -3.22 8.83 -11.20
N THR A 65 -2.37 8.41 -10.26
CA THR A 65 -2.76 7.68 -9.04
C THR A 65 -2.45 8.54 -7.81
N ASN A 66 -2.70 9.84 -7.89
CA ASN A 66 -2.52 10.79 -6.80
C ASN A 66 -3.66 10.66 -5.79
N GLU A 67 -3.48 11.22 -4.60
CA GLU A 67 -4.46 11.14 -3.51
C GLU A 67 -5.86 11.61 -3.93
N GLU A 68 -5.97 12.77 -4.58
CA GLU A 68 -7.24 13.31 -5.08
C GLU A 68 -7.96 12.32 -6.02
N VAL A 69 -7.23 11.74 -6.98
CA VAL A 69 -7.80 10.81 -7.97
C VAL A 69 -8.21 9.51 -7.30
N LEU A 70 -7.40 9.01 -6.36
CA LEU A 70 -7.72 7.82 -5.60
C LEU A 70 -8.96 8.04 -4.72
N GLN A 71 -9.16 9.24 -4.16
CA GLN A 71 -10.33 9.56 -3.34
C GLN A 71 -11.61 9.56 -4.17
N GLU A 72 -11.57 10.13 -5.37
CA GLU A 72 -12.71 10.07 -6.29
C GLU A 72 -13.01 8.64 -6.73
N LEU A 73 -11.98 7.89 -7.14
CA LEU A 73 -12.15 6.47 -7.51
C LEU A 73 -12.59 5.60 -6.33
N ALA A 74 -12.25 5.97 -5.09
CA ALA A 74 -12.66 5.25 -3.88
C ALA A 74 -14.15 5.36 -3.56
N LEU A 75 -14.89 6.27 -4.21
CA LEU A 75 -16.34 6.37 -4.09
C LEU A 75 -17.04 5.17 -4.73
N ASP A 76 -16.52 4.71 -5.87
CA ASP A 76 -17.11 3.63 -6.66
C ASP A 76 -16.35 2.30 -6.51
N TYR A 77 -15.05 2.34 -6.19
CA TYR A 77 -14.18 1.16 -6.20
C TYR A 77 -13.48 0.92 -4.85
N PRO A 78 -13.48 -0.32 -4.33
CA PRO A 78 -12.89 -0.63 -3.03
C PRO A 78 -11.35 -0.62 -3.05
N LEU A 79 -10.72 -0.93 -4.19
CA LEU A 79 -9.25 -1.02 -4.28
C LEU A 79 -8.56 0.34 -4.07
N PRO A 80 -8.95 1.45 -4.74
CA PRO A 80 -8.42 2.78 -4.46
C PRO A 80 -8.53 3.19 -2.99
N LYS A 81 -9.63 2.83 -2.32
CA LYS A 81 -9.84 3.10 -0.89
C LYS A 81 -8.79 2.41 -0.02
N LEU A 82 -8.54 1.12 -0.26
CA LEU A 82 -7.50 0.36 0.45
C LEU A 82 -6.10 0.94 0.21
N ILE A 83 -5.80 1.38 -1.01
CA ILE A 83 -4.51 2.00 -1.34
C ILE A 83 -4.32 3.33 -0.59
N LEU A 84 -5.36 4.15 -0.46
CA LEU A 84 -5.31 5.37 0.34
C LEU A 84 -4.98 5.07 1.80
N GLU A 85 -5.69 4.12 2.41
CA GLU A 85 -5.45 3.70 3.78
C GLU A 85 -4.03 3.15 3.96
N TYR A 86 -3.58 2.29 3.04
CA TYR A 86 -2.22 1.74 3.04
C TYR A 86 -1.16 2.86 2.95
N ARG A 87 -1.32 3.83 2.05
CA ARG A 87 -0.36 4.93 1.89
C ARG A 87 -0.32 5.83 3.12
N GLY A 88 -1.48 6.09 3.74
CA GLY A 88 -1.56 6.83 4.99
C GLY A 88 -0.81 6.13 6.12
N LEU A 89 -1.07 4.84 6.32
CA LEU A 89 -0.39 4.03 7.33
C LEU A 89 1.10 3.83 7.03
N ALA A 90 1.49 3.67 5.77
CA ALA A 90 2.89 3.52 5.38
C ALA A 90 3.69 4.80 5.64
N LYS A 91 3.09 5.98 5.38
CA LYS A 91 3.69 7.29 5.70
C LYS A 91 3.82 7.49 7.21
N LEU A 92 2.79 7.11 7.96
CA LEU A 92 2.83 7.12 9.43
C LEU A 92 3.96 6.20 9.90
N LYS A 93 3.99 4.94 9.45
CA LYS A 93 5.06 4.00 9.76
C LYS A 93 6.43 4.57 9.44
N SER A 94 6.67 5.18 8.28
CA SER A 94 7.97 5.78 7.94
C SER A 94 8.39 6.83 8.97
N THR A 95 7.48 7.76 9.31
CA THR A 95 7.73 8.83 10.29
C THR A 95 8.13 8.29 11.68
N TYR A 96 7.58 7.14 12.07
CA TYR A 96 7.88 6.48 13.36
C TYR A 96 9.07 5.52 13.26
N THR A 97 9.28 4.90 12.10
CA THR A 97 10.36 3.93 11.83
C THR A 97 11.70 4.61 11.62
N ASP A 98 11.72 5.85 11.10
CA ASP A 98 12.92 6.70 11.07
C ASP A 98 13.50 6.94 12.48
N LYS A 99 12.67 6.80 13.53
CA LYS A 99 13.12 6.81 14.95
C LYS A 99 13.41 5.42 15.52
N LEU A 100 13.00 4.34 14.85
CA LEU A 100 13.10 2.92 15.25
C LEU A 100 13.91 2.03 14.27
N PRO A 101 15.02 2.48 13.66
CA PRO A 101 15.63 1.81 12.49
C PRO A 101 16.27 0.42 12.73
N LYS A 102 16.06 -0.25 13.88
CA LYS A 102 16.79 -1.49 14.22
C LYS A 102 16.04 -2.82 14.07
N MET A 103 14.73 -2.86 13.79
CA MET A 103 13.96 -4.13 13.92
C MET A 103 13.26 -4.67 12.66
N ILE A 104 13.03 -3.88 11.61
CA ILE A 104 12.05 -4.26 10.55
C ILE A 104 12.67 -5.07 9.38
N ASN A 105 14.00 -5.17 9.29
CA ASN A 105 14.65 -5.64 8.06
C ASN A 105 14.67 -7.17 7.83
N GLN A 106 13.87 -7.98 8.54
CA GLN A 106 13.97 -9.45 8.48
C GLN A 106 12.76 -10.21 7.92
N LYS A 107 11.58 -9.58 7.75
CA LYS A 107 10.35 -10.34 7.39
C LYS A 107 9.89 -10.25 5.94
N ARG A 108 10.49 -9.41 5.09
CA ARG A 108 9.92 -9.08 3.77
C ARG A 108 10.12 -10.11 2.64
N VAL A 109 10.57 -11.34 2.93
CA VAL A 109 10.99 -12.30 1.88
C VAL A 109 10.30 -13.67 1.92
N ALA A 110 9.31 -13.90 2.78
CA ALA A 110 8.83 -15.27 3.04
C ALA A 110 7.50 -15.68 2.38
N PHE A 111 6.75 -14.80 1.71
CA PHE A 111 5.40 -15.16 1.24
C PHE A 111 5.27 -15.56 -0.24
N ILE A 112 6.21 -15.14 -1.10
CA ILE A 112 6.18 -15.48 -2.53
C ILE A 112 6.81 -16.87 -2.76
N ARG A 113 6.11 -17.95 -2.38
CA ARG A 113 6.53 -19.29 -2.81
C ARG A 113 5.47 -20.37 -2.89
N ARG A 114 4.17 -20.03 -2.95
CA ARG A 114 3.15 -21.09 -2.91
C ARG A 114 1.92 -20.97 -3.79
N ILE A 115 1.94 -20.25 -4.91
CA ILE A 115 0.92 -20.47 -5.95
C ILE A 115 1.54 -20.36 -7.34
N THR A 116 2.33 -21.37 -7.70
CA THR A 116 2.63 -21.73 -9.10
C THR A 116 3.25 -23.11 -9.11
N LYS A 117 2.43 -24.15 -8.94
CA LYS A 117 2.66 -25.41 -9.63
C LYS A 117 1.34 -26.15 -9.78
N ARG A 118 1.19 -26.64 -11.01
CA ARG A 118 0.12 -27.42 -11.61
C ARG A 118 -0.43 -28.54 -10.72
#